data_AF-A0A193C5Z5-F1
#
_entry.id   AF-A0A193C5Z5-F1
#
_cell.length_a   1.000
_cell.length_b   1.000
_cell.length_c   1.000
_cell.angle_alpha   90.00
_cell.angle_beta   90.00
_cell.angle_gamma   90.00
#
_symmetry.space_group_name_H-M   'P 1'
#
loop_
_entity.id
_entity.type
_entity.pdbx_description
1 polymer ?
#
loop_
_entity_poly.entity_id
_entity_poly.type
_entity_poly.pdbx_seq_one_letter_code
_entity_poly.pdbx_strand_id
1 'polypeptide(L)'
;MDVRTELNHRERATLRAVAEGHAEISCSCEPDLFVDGLACCDQHTAHRLAHLGLVVAARVGRWGERVPALLTQAGARALGVAAPEFAA
;
A
#
# COMPACT_ATOMS: atom_id res chain seq x y z
N MET A 1 -6.27 3.50 -21.79
CA MET A 1 -6.15 4.85 -21.18
C MET A 1 -5.16 4.73 -20.03
N ASP A 2 -3.90 5.09 -20.25
CA ASP A 2 -2.88 5.10 -19.18
C ASP A 2 -3.07 6.35 -18.32
N VAL A 3 -3.94 6.23 -17.31
CA VAL A 3 -3.96 7.16 -16.19
C VAL A 3 -2.64 6.98 -15.45
N ARG A 4 -1.68 7.86 -15.74
CA ARG A 4 -0.55 8.07 -14.82
C ARG A 4 -1.17 8.67 -13.56
N THR A 5 -1.41 7.83 -12.55
CA THR A 5 -1.83 8.32 -11.23
C THR A 5 -0.79 9.31 -10.75
N GLU A 6 -1.12 10.60 -10.75
CA GLU A 6 -0.25 11.61 -10.16
C GLU A 6 -0.23 11.40 -8.65
N LEU A 7 0.93 10.94 -8.15
CA LEU A 7 1.17 10.70 -6.75
C LEU A 7 1.79 11.94 -6.12
N ASN A 8 1.24 12.38 -4.99
CA ASN A 8 1.87 13.43 -4.19
C ASN A 8 3.08 12.88 -3.40
N HIS A 9 3.83 13.76 -2.73
CA HIS A 9 5.03 13.36 -1.98
C HIS A 9 4.76 12.34 -0.86
N ARG A 10 3.64 12.47 -0.13
CA ARG A 10 3.27 11.56 0.97
C ARG A 10 2.90 10.18 0.43
N GLU A 11 2.14 10.13 -0.66
CA GLU A 11 1.78 8.90 -1.34
C GLU A 11 3.01 8.16 -1.86
N ARG A 12 3.95 8.88 -2.49
CA ARG A 12 5.20 8.29 -2.95
C ARG A 12 6.04 7.76 -1.79
N ALA A 13 6.13 8.49 -0.68
CA ALA A 13 6.86 8.03 0.51
C ALA A 13 6.22 6.77 1.11
N THR A 14 4.88 6.74 1.19
CA THR A 14 4.11 5.59 1.68
C THR A 14 4.32 4.36 0.81
N LEU A 15 4.22 4.51 -0.53
CA LEU A 15 4.45 3.41 -1.46
C LEU A 15 5.90 2.90 -1.45
N ARG A 16 6.89 3.75 -1.13
CA ARG A 16 8.28 3.31 -0.91
C ARG A 16 8.41 2.45 0.34
N ALA A 17 7.83 2.87 1.46
CA ALA A 17 7.83 2.07 2.68
C ALA A 17 7.17 0.69 2.45
N VAL A 18 6.10 0.64 1.65
CA VAL A 18 5.48 -0.63 1.23
C VAL A 18 6.42 -1.45 0.35
N ALA A 19 7.07 -0.84 -0.65
CA ALA A 19 8.02 -1.52 -1.53
C ALA A 19 9.21 -2.13 -0.78
N GLU A 20 9.66 -1.45 0.27
CA GLU A 20 10.78 -1.86 1.13
C GLU A 20 10.36 -2.87 2.20
N GLY A 21 9.07 -3.18 2.33
CA GLY A 21 8.55 -4.16 3.29
C GLY A 21 8.38 -3.65 4.72
N HIS A 22 8.45 -2.34 4.92
CA HIS A 22 8.28 -1.68 6.23
C HIS A 22 6.81 -1.42 6.59
N ALA A 23 5.89 -1.65 5.66
CA ALA A 23 4.49 -1.32 5.84
C ALA A 23 3.60 -2.54 6.10
N GLU A 24 2.64 -2.35 7.00
CA GLU A 24 1.53 -3.26 7.25
C GLU A 24 0.20 -2.55 6.95
N ILE A 25 -0.83 -3.33 6.65
CA ILE A 25 -2.17 -2.87 6.33
C ILE A 25 -3.19 -3.62 7.19
N SER A 26 -4.23 -2.93 7.67
CA SER A 26 -5.32 -3.60 8.36
C SER A 26 -6.25 -4.32 7.36
N CYS A 27 -6.70 -5.53 7.69
CA CYS A 27 -7.71 -6.22 6.89
C CYS A 27 -9.09 -5.58 7.11
N SER A 28 -9.49 -4.69 6.20
CA SER A 28 -10.75 -3.91 6.23
C SER A 28 -11.15 -3.50 4.80
N CYS A 29 -12.39 -3.04 4.62
CA CYS A 29 -12.81 -2.35 3.38
C CYS A 29 -12.22 -0.93 3.27
N GLU A 30 -11.95 -0.29 4.40
CA GLU A 30 -11.25 0.99 4.54
C GLU A 30 -10.03 0.72 5.42
N PRO A 31 -8.87 0.37 4.81
CA PRO A 31 -7.73 -0.10 5.57
C PRO A 31 -6.78 1.02 5.98
N ASP A 32 -6.28 0.94 7.21
CA ASP A 32 -5.20 1.78 7.71
C ASP A 32 -3.84 1.20 7.32
N LEU A 33 -2.85 2.07 7.13
CA LEU A 33 -1.46 1.68 6.96
C LEU A 33 -0.65 1.95 8.22
N PHE A 34 0.32 1.08 8.48
CA PHE A 34 1.28 1.18 9.56
C PHE A 34 2.68 1.09 8.96
N VAL A 35 3.60 1.95 9.38
CA VAL A 35 5.00 1.93 8.93
C VAL A 35 5.88 1.76 10.15
N ASP A 36 6.76 0.75 10.12
CA ASP A 36 7.64 0.40 11.24
C ASP A 36 6.88 0.25 12.57
N GLY A 37 5.70 -0.37 12.52
CA GLY A 37 4.86 -0.60 13.69
C GLY A 37 3.89 0.55 14.03
N LEU A 38 4.16 1.77 13.55
CA LEU A 38 3.41 2.99 13.89
C LEU A 38 2.27 3.24 12.91
N ALA A 39 1.13 3.72 13.39
CA ALA A 39 0.03 4.13 12.52
C ALA A 39 0.50 5.27 11.61
N CYS A 40 0.27 5.13 10.31
CA CYS A 40 0.42 6.24 9.39
C CYS A 40 -0.67 7.26 9.74
N CYS A 41 -0.29 8.41 10.31
CA CYS A 41 -1.22 9.46 10.73
C CYS A 41 -1.95 10.17 9.55
N ASP A 42 -1.96 9.55 8.38
CA ASP A 42 -2.61 10.01 7.16
C ASP A 42 -3.50 8.87 6.61
N GLN A 43 -4.60 8.64 7.33
CA GLN A 43 -5.62 7.65 6.96
C GLN A 43 -6.20 7.92 5.57
N HIS A 44 -6.31 9.19 5.19
CA HIS A 44 -6.78 9.56 3.85
C HIS A 44 -5.85 9.04 2.76
N THR A 45 -4.53 9.21 2.92
CA THR A 45 -3.55 8.63 2.01
C THR A 45 -3.65 7.09 1.97
N ALA A 46 -3.76 6.43 3.13
CA ALA A 46 -3.89 4.97 3.19
C ALA A 46 -5.13 4.47 2.41
N HIS A 47 -6.30 5.06 2.68
CA HIS A 47 -7.55 4.67 2.05
C HIS A 47 -7.52 4.96 0.55
N ARG A 48 -6.97 6.11 0.14
CA ARG A 48 -6.86 6.48 -1.28
C ARG A 48 -5.98 5.49 -2.04
N LEU A 49 -4.82 5.11 -1.48
CA LEU A 49 -3.92 4.14 -2.11
C LEU A 49 -4.56 2.75 -2.23
N ALA A 50 -5.33 2.33 -1.21
CA ALA A 50 -6.08 1.08 -1.24
C ALA A 50 -7.21 1.11 -2.27
N HIS A 51 -8.02 2.18 -2.33
CA HIS A 51 -9.08 2.36 -3.32
C HIS A 51 -8.57 2.45 -4.75
N LEU A 52 -7.40 3.04 -4.96
CA LEU A 52 -6.73 3.06 -6.26
C LEU A 52 -6.12 1.70 -6.62
N GLY A 53 -6.18 0.71 -5.72
CA GLY A 53 -5.62 -0.62 -5.92
C GLY A 53 -4.09 -0.62 -6.04
N LEU A 54 -3.40 0.35 -5.43
CA LEU A 54 -1.94 0.46 -5.50
C LEU A 54 -1.25 -0.36 -4.41
N VAL A 55 -1.95 -0.61 -3.30
CA VAL A 55 -1.50 -1.45 -2.18
C VAL A 55 -2.55 -2.50 -1.86
N VAL A 56 -2.10 -3.66 -1.39
CA VAL A 56 -2.96 -4.77 -0.96
C VAL A 56 -2.38 -5.46 0.28
N ALA A 57 -3.24 -6.16 1.00
CA ALA A 57 -2.82 -7.10 2.03
C ALA A 57 -2.06 -8.29 1.41
N ALA A 58 -0.91 -8.64 1.97
CA ALA A 58 -0.10 -9.78 1.50
C ALA A 58 -0.82 -11.13 1.66
N ARG A 59 -1.74 -11.21 2.62
CA ARG A 59 -2.53 -12.41 2.90
C ARG A 59 -3.90 -12.03 3.43
N VAL A 60 -4.83 -12.98 3.35
CA VAL A 60 -6.11 -12.87 4.05
C VAL A 60 -5.85 -12.94 5.56
N GLY A 61 -6.52 -12.06 6.31
CA GLY A 61 -6.48 -11.99 7.76
C GLY A 61 -7.87 -11.79 8.36
N ARG A 62 -7.95 -11.82 9.69
CA ARG A 62 -9.18 -11.47 10.41
C ARG A 62 -9.48 -9.98 10.26
N TRP A 63 -10.74 -9.58 10.42
CA TRP A 63 -11.10 -8.16 10.40
C TRP A 63 -10.28 -7.36 11.43
N GLY A 64 -9.65 -6.28 10.96
CA GLY A 64 -8.75 -5.43 11.75
C GLY A 64 -7.37 -6.04 12.01
N GLU A 65 -7.10 -7.27 11.60
CA GLU A 65 -5.77 -7.87 11.69
C GLU A 65 -4.79 -7.08 10.82
N ARG A 66 -3.59 -6.81 11.37
CA ARG A 66 -2.49 -6.23 10.61
C ARG A 66 -1.72 -7.33 9.91
N VAL A 67 -1.51 -7.13 8.61
CA VAL A 67 -0.71 -8.03 7.78
C VAL A 67 0.25 -7.19 6.94
N PRO A 68 1.36 -7.76 6.44
CA PRO A 68 2.26 -7.03 5.56
C PRO A 68 1.50 -6.43 4.37
N ALA A 69 1.83 -5.20 4.00
CA ALA A 69 1.31 -4.55 2.80
C ALA A 69 2.23 -4.88 1.62
N LEU A 70 1.65 -5.07 0.44
CA LEU A 70 2.39 -5.25 -0.81
C LEU A 70 1.95 -4.22 -1.84
N LEU A 71 2.89 -3.82 -2.70
CA LEU A 71 2.55 -3.09 -3.92
C LEU A 71 1.87 -4.03 -4.91
N THR A 72 0.78 -3.56 -5.52
CA THR A 72 0.28 -4.18 -6.74
C THR A 72 1.18 -3.83 -7.92
N GLN A 73 1.00 -4.51 -9.05
CA GLN A 73 1.66 -4.12 -10.29
C GLN A 73 1.33 -2.67 -10.69
N ALA A 74 0.09 -2.21 -10.45
CA ALA A 74 -0.30 -0.82 -10.68
C ALA A 74 0.43 0.13 -9.72
N GLY A 75 0.54 -0.22 -8.44
CA GLY A 75 1.32 0.52 -7.44
C GLY A 75 2.78 0.67 -7.82
N ALA A 76 3.43 -0.42 -8.24
CA ALA A 76 4.82 -0.40 -8.69
C ALA A 76 5.02 0.51 -9.92
N ARG A 77 4.12 0.41 -10.92
CA ARG A 77 4.15 1.28 -12.11
C ARG A 77 3.95 2.76 -11.74
N ALA A 78 3.02 3.07 -10.84
CA ALA A 78 2.77 4.44 -10.39
C ALA A 78 3.98 5.01 -9.61
N LEU A 79 4.65 4.18 -8.80
CA LEU A 79 5.84 4.57 -8.06
C LEU A 79 7.07 4.72 -8.97
N GLY A 80 7.12 3.97 -10.07
CA GLY A 80 8.24 3.90 -11.01
C GLY A 80 9.32 2.90 -10.60
N VAL A 81 8.92 1.80 -9.94
CA VAL A 81 9.80 0.71 -9.53
C VAL A 81 9.40 -0.60 -10.22
N ALA A 82 10.30 -1.59 -10.21
CA ALA A 82 9.94 -2.94 -10.66
C ALA A 82 8.84 -3.51 -9.75
N ALA A 83 7.89 -4.24 -10.33
CA ALA A 83 6.86 -4.90 -9.54
C ALA A 83 7.52 -5.97 -8.65
N PRO A 84 7.09 -6.10 -7.38
CA PRO A 84 7.56 -7.20 -6.55
C PRO A 84 7.14 -8.53 -7.19
N GLU A 85 8.04 -9.51 -7.19
CA GLU A 85 7.69 -10.88 -7.51
C GLU A 85 6.81 -11.40 -6.37
N PHE A 86 5.51 -11.58 -6.63
CA PHE A 86 4.61 -12.22 -5.68
C PHE A 86 5.05 -13.67 -5.52
N ALA A 87 5.58 -14.03 -4.35
CA ALA A 87 5.76 -15.43 -3.99
C ALA A 87 4.37 -16.08 -3.91
N ALA A 88 4.09 -17.00 -4.84
CA ALA A 88 2.85 -17.76 -4.94
C ALA A 88 2.71 -18.78 -3.80
#